data_AF-A0A841J2W5-F1
#
_entry.id   AF-A0A841J2W5-F1
#
_cell.length_a   1.000
_cell.length_b   1.000
_cell.length_c   1.000
_cell.angle_alpha   90.00
_cell.angle_beta   90.00
_cell.angle_gamma   90.00
#
_symmetry.space_group_name_H-M   'P 1'
#
loop_
_entity.id
_entity.type
_entity.pdbx_description
1 polymer ?
#
loop_
_entity_poly.entity_id
_entity_poly.type
_entity_poly.pdbx_seq_one_letter_code
_entity_poly.pdbx_strand_id
1 'polypeptide(L)' 'MSLRTLQRRIAKLEKGRKPRPSPFVIMCGSFDAFADATYAEVMAGKLAGDFLRILDHLREWDEGGVWALAYAR' A
#
# COMPACT_ATOMS: atom_id res chain seq x y z
N MET A 1 7.47 -30.34 -22.74
CA MET A 1 6.78 -29.23 -22.05
C MET A 1 6.34 -28.21 -23.09
N SER A 2 5.08 -27.81 -23.12
CA SER A 2 4.55 -26.84 -24.09
C SER A 2 4.89 -25.40 -23.68
N LEU A 3 5.16 -24.53 -24.65
CA LEU A 3 5.35 -23.08 -24.48
C LEU A 3 4.23 -22.42 -23.67
N ARG A 4 2.99 -22.93 -23.80
CA ARG A 4 1.82 -22.47 -23.03
C ARG A 4 1.93 -22.77 -21.53
N THR A 5 2.60 -23.87 -21.17
CA THR A 5 2.83 -24.25 -19.77
C THR A 5 3.87 -23.33 -19.13
N LEU A 6 4.89 -22.92 -19.89
CA LEU A 6 5.88 -21.92 -19.45
C LEU A 6 5.25 -20.54 -19.28
N GLN A 7 4.45 -20.07 -20.24
CA GLN A 7 3.75 -18.79 -20.13
C GLN A 7 2.81 -18.72 -18.93
N ARG A 8 2.05 -19.78 -18.64
CA ARG A 8 1.20 -19.85 -17.42
C ARG A 8 2.00 -19.81 -16.13
N ARG A 9 3.20 -20.42 -16.11
CA ARG A 9 4.09 -20.36 -14.95
C ARG A 9 4.70 -18.97 -14.77
N ILE A 10 5.13 -18.33 -15.86
CA ILE A 10 5.65 -16.96 -15.85
C ILE A 10 4.57 -15.98 -15.37
N ALA A 11 3.36 -16.03 -15.93
CA ALA A 11 2.25 -15.18 -15.49
C ALA A 11 1.89 -15.39 -14.01
N LYS A 12 1.99 -16.63 -13.49
CA LYS A 12 1.77 -16.93 -12.07
C LYS A 12 2.89 -16.36 -11.19
N LEU A 13 4.15 -16.43 -11.65
CA LEU A 13 5.30 -15.84 -10.96
C LEU A 13 5.25 -14.31 -10.97
N GLU A 14 4.88 -13.69 -12.09
CA GLU A 14 4.70 -12.24 -12.22
C GLU A 14 3.55 -11.73 -11.35
N LYS A 15 2.43 -12.47 -11.30
CA LYS A 15 1.29 -12.14 -10.44
C LYS A 15 1.58 -12.32 -8.96
N GLY A 16 2.42 -13.30 -8.59
CA GLY A 16 2.86 -13.53 -7.21
C GLY A 16 3.92 -12.55 -6.72
N ARG A 17 4.56 -11.80 -7.62
CA ARG A 17 5.68 -10.89 -7.31
C ARG A 17 5.27 -9.43 -7.12
N LYS A 18 4.01 -9.06 -7.41
CA LYS A 18 3.55 -7.70 -7.11
C LYS A 18 3.25 -7.59 -5.61
N PRO A 19 3.96 -6.73 -4.85
CA PRO A 19 3.57 -6.43 -3.48
C PRO A 19 2.10 -6.01 -3.52
N ARG A 20 1.27 -6.61 -2.65
CA ARG A 20 -0.13 -6.17 -2.56
C ARG A 20 -0.10 -4.71 -2.07
N PRO A 21 -0.76 -3.80 -2.79
CA PRO A 21 -0.80 -2.39 -2.38
C PRO A 21 -1.49 -2.27 -1.02
N SER A 22 -1.11 -1.27 -0.23
CA SER A 22 -1.76 -0.98 1.03
C SER A 22 -3.23 -0.56 0.83
N PRO A 23 -4.07 -0.67 1.87
CA PRO A 23 -5.44 -0.16 1.83
C PRO A 23 -5.53 1.31 1.41
N PHE A 24 -4.59 2.13 1.83
CA PHE A 24 -4.56 3.57 1.52
C PHE A 24 -4.34 3.80 0.02
N VAL A 25 -3.43 3.05 -0.60
CA VAL A 25 -3.23 3.10 -2.06
C VAL A 25 -4.49 2.62 -2.80
N ILE A 26 -5.19 1.61 -2.29
CA ILE A 26 -6.44 1.13 -2.89
C ILE A 26 -7.56 2.17 -2.80
N MET A 27 -7.69 2.85 -1.66
CA MET A 27 -8.77 3.80 -1.39
C MET A 27 -8.52 5.19 -2.00
N CYS A 28 -7.27 5.65 -1.97
CA CYS A 28 -6.89 7.02 -2.33
C CYS A 28 -6.11 7.10 -3.65
N GLY A 29 -5.82 5.97 -4.30
CA GLY A 29 -5.03 5.88 -5.53
C GLY A 29 -3.52 5.97 -5.31
N SER A 30 -3.07 6.67 -4.26
CA SER A 30 -1.69 6.68 -3.77
C SER A 30 -1.64 6.94 -2.26
N PHE A 31 -0.54 6.55 -1.63
CA PHE A 31 -0.29 6.89 -0.23
C PHE A 31 -0.10 8.41 -0.06
N ASP A 32 0.57 9.08 -1.00
CA ASP A 32 0.76 10.54 -0.95
C ASP A 32 -0.57 11.30 -1.00
N ALA A 33 -1.54 10.85 -1.81
CA ALA A 33 -2.87 11.47 -1.84
C ALA A 33 -3.61 11.33 -0.49
N PHE A 34 -3.42 10.20 0.20
CA PHE A 34 -3.91 10.00 1.56
C PHE A 34 -3.19 10.91 2.57
N ALA A 35 -1.86 11.01 2.48
CA ALA A 35 -1.06 11.86 3.34
C ALA A 35 -1.44 13.35 3.19
N ASP A 36 -1.56 13.85 1.96
CA ASP A 36 -1.94 15.24 1.68
C ASP A 36 -3.33 15.57 2.25
N ALA A 37 -4.31 14.67 2.06
CA ALA A 37 -5.65 14.83 2.64
C ALA A 37 -5.62 14.83 4.18
N THR A 38 -4.79 13.97 4.77
CA THR A 38 -4.60 13.90 6.22
C THR A 38 -3.98 15.19 6.77
N TYR A 39 -2.93 15.70 6.12
CA TYR A 39 -2.32 16.98 6.48
C TYR A 39 -3.34 18.12 6.40
N ALA A 40 -4.15 18.19 5.34
CA ALA A 40 -5.17 19.22 5.20
C ALA A 40 -6.20 19.19 6.35
N GLU A 41 -6.64 18.00 6.76
CA GLU A 41 -7.62 17.84 7.84
C GLU A 41 -7.03 18.13 9.23
N VAL A 42 -5.73 17.84 9.45
CA VAL A 42 -5.00 18.27 10.65
C VAL A 42 -4.88 19.79 10.69
N MET A 43 -4.50 20.42 9.58
CA MET A 43 -4.38 21.89 9.50
C MET A 43 -5.73 22.60 9.62
N ALA A 44 -6.81 21.93 9.19
CA ALA A 44 -8.19 22.40 9.41
C ALA A 44 -8.69 22.19 10.85
N GLY A 45 -7.89 21.56 11.73
CA GLY A 45 -8.26 21.28 13.12
C GLY A 45 -9.32 20.19 13.29
N LYS A 46 -9.62 19.44 12.23
CA LYS A 46 -10.60 18.34 12.24
C LYS A 46 -9.95 17.02 12.68
N LEU A 47 -8.66 16.87 12.44
CA LEU A 47 -7.82 15.82 13.00
C LEU A 47 -6.87 16.40 14.04
N ALA A 48 -6.62 15.62 15.09
CA ALA A 48 -5.65 15.98 16.10
C ALA A 48 -4.22 15.91 15.52
N GLY A 49 -3.34 16.82 15.95
CA GLY A 49 -1.99 16.93 15.40
C GLY A 49 -1.10 15.71 15.67
N ASP A 50 -1.41 14.93 16.71
CA ASP A 50 -0.75 13.66 17.01
C ASP A 50 -1.03 12.59 15.94
N PHE A 51 -2.08 12.75 15.14
CA PHE A 51 -2.37 11.88 14.00
C PHE A 51 -1.24 11.88 12.97
N LEU A 52 -0.41 12.93 12.89
CA LEU A 52 0.76 12.96 12.01
C LEU A 52 1.80 11.90 12.40
N ARG A 53 1.93 11.56 13.69
CA ARG A 53 2.81 10.45 14.12
C ARG A 53 2.27 9.10 13.66
N ILE A 54 0.95 8.95 13.64
CA ILE A 54 0.30 7.75 13.10
C ILE A 54 0.56 7.69 11.59
N LEU A 55 0.42 8.81 10.88
CA LEU A 55 0.71 8.90 9.45
C LEU A 55 2.15 8.48 9.12
N ASP A 56 3.14 8.90 9.93
CA ASP A 56 4.54 8.49 9.76
C ASP A 56 4.69 6.96 9.87
N HIS A 57 4.10 6.32 10.88
CA HIS A 57 4.14 4.86 11.01
C HIS A 57 3.41 4.14 9.87
N LEU A 58 2.30 4.69 9.38
CA LEU A 58 1.60 4.13 8.23
C LEU A 58 2.46 4.19 6.97
N ARG A 59 3.29 5.24 6.82
CA ARG A 59 4.26 5.38 5.73
C ARG A 59 5.35 4.32 5.82
N GLU A 60 5.92 4.13 7.01
CA GLU A 60 6.90 3.07 7.26
C GLU A 60 6.35 1.68 6.90
N TRP A 61 5.06 1.42 7.14
CA TRP A 61 4.43 0.15 6.80
C TRP A 61 4.16 -0.01 5.30
N ASP A 62 3.83 1.08 4.60
CA ASP A 62 3.67 1.11 3.15
C ASP A 62 5.00 0.83 2.44
N GLU A 63 6.07 1.53 2.84
CA GLU A 63 7.41 1.37 2.29
C GLU A 63 8.06 0.05 2.71
N GLY A 64 7.85 -0.38 3.95
CA GLY A 64 8.41 -1.61 4.53
C GLY A 64 7.74 -2.89 4.03
N GLY A 65 6.72 -2.81 3.18
CA GLY A 65 6.02 -3.97 2.63
C GLY A 65 5.24 -4.77 3.68
N VAL A 66 4.92 -4.18 4.83
CA VAL A 66 4.19 -4.82 5.93
C VAL A 66 2.81 -5.30 5.46
N TRP A 67 2.18 -4.55 4.56
CA TRP A 67 0.91 -4.92 3.95
C TRP A 67 1.00 -6.20 3.10
N ALA A 68 2.11 -6.40 2.40
CA ALA A 68 2.31 -7.63 1.64
C ALA A 68 2.40 -8.86 2.56
N LEU A 69 3.01 -8.72 3.75
CA LEU A 69 3.05 -9.75 4.78
C LEU A 69 1.67 -9.98 5.42
N ALA A 70 0.96 -8.91 5.78
CA ALA A 70 -0.36 -8.98 6.39
C ALA A 70 -1.38 -9.72 5.52
N TYR A 71 -1.26 -9.58 4.20
CA TYR A 71 -2.12 -10.23 3.22
C TYR A 71 -1.62 -11.59 2.71
N ALA A 72 -0.48 -12.09 3.19
CA ALA A 72 0.09 -13.38 2.78
C ALA A 72 -0.58 -14.59 3.46
N ARG A 73 -1.59 -14.36 4.30
CA ARG A 73 -2.45 -15.39 4.91
C ARG A 73 -3.45 -15.94 3.91
#